data_AF-O52394-F1
#
_entry.id   AF-O52394-F1
#
_cell.length_a   1.000
_cell.length_b   1.000
_cell.length_c   1.000
_cell.angle_alpha   90.00
_cell.angle_beta   90.00
_cell.angle_gamma   90.00
#
_symmetry.space_group_name_H-M   'P 1'
#
loop_
_entity.id
_entity.type
_entity.pdbx_description
1 polymer ?
#
loop_
_entity_poly.entity_id
_entity_poly.type
_entity_poly.pdbx_seq_one_letter_code
_entity_poly.pdbx_strand_id
1 'polypeptide(L)'
;MAITPEKEKALAATMAQIDRKFGKGSIMKMGEASSRLAIEAIPTGSIALDIALGIGGVPRGRVVEIFGPESSGKTTLAQHIIAEAQKMGGVCAFIDAEHAFDPVYAARCGVNIDDLLVSQPDTGEQALEICEMLVRSNAIDVIVIDSVAALVPRAEIEGEMGDSMPGMQARLMSQALRKLSGAISKSRTVVIFINQLRMKIGVMFGSPETTTGGQALKFYASVRLDIRRVETLKQGQEAIGSRVRVKVIKNKVAPPFRQAEFDILANEGISREGNIIDIGTELGIIRKSGAWFYLGEDRLGQGRENVREFLKNNPALTDEIERLIKAQALTNPTVIAPSVDVGDDDAIFEE
;
A
#
# COMPACT_ATOMS: atom_id res chain seq x y z
N MET A 1 39.47 -12.81 2.23
CA MET A 1 40.14 -14.11 2.07
C MET A 1 39.54 -14.81 0.87
N ALA A 2 40.33 -15.21 -0.12
CA ALA A 2 39.84 -16.03 -1.23
C ALA A 2 39.42 -17.41 -0.70
N ILE A 3 38.34 -17.97 -1.25
CA ILE A 3 37.93 -19.35 -0.96
C ILE A 3 39.02 -20.30 -1.49
N THR A 4 39.32 -21.38 -0.76
CA THR A 4 40.29 -22.38 -1.25
C THR A 4 39.67 -23.18 -2.41
N PRO A 5 40.46 -23.65 -3.39
CA PRO A 5 39.94 -24.41 -4.53
C PRO A 5 39.09 -25.64 -4.13
N GLU A 6 39.43 -26.31 -3.02
CA GLU A 6 38.67 -27.44 -2.49
C GLU A 6 37.29 -27.02 -1.99
N LYS A 7 37.21 -25.87 -1.30
CA LYS A 7 35.93 -25.30 -0.83
C LYS A 7 35.07 -24.83 -2.00
N GLU A 8 35.67 -24.26 -3.04
CA GLU A 8 34.97 -23.87 -4.28
C GLU A 8 34.35 -25.08 -4.98
N LYS A 9 35.10 -26.17 -5.13
CA LYS A 9 34.61 -27.41 -5.72
C LYS A 9 33.50 -28.05 -4.90
N ALA A 10 33.65 -28.12 -3.58
CA ALA A 10 32.63 -28.66 -2.67
C ALA A 10 31.35 -27.83 -2.69
N LEU A 11 31.47 -26.49 -2.70
CA LEU A 11 30.34 -25.57 -2.83
C LEU A 11 29.61 -25.76 -4.16
N ALA A 12 30.33 -25.83 -5.29
CA ALA A 12 29.72 -26.04 -6.60
C ALA A 12 28.98 -27.38 -6.70
N ALA A 13 29.55 -28.46 -6.15
CA ALA A 13 28.89 -29.76 -6.10
C ALA A 13 27.62 -29.73 -5.23
N THR A 14 27.66 -29.06 -4.08
CA THR A 14 26.51 -28.88 -3.18
C THR A 14 25.41 -28.07 -3.85
N MET A 15 25.76 -26.95 -4.51
CA MET A 15 24.80 -26.13 -5.26
C MET A 15 24.12 -26.93 -6.37
N ALA A 16 24.87 -27.72 -7.14
CA ALA A 16 24.32 -28.57 -8.19
C ALA A 16 23.38 -29.66 -7.63
N GLN A 17 23.67 -30.22 -6.46
CA GLN A 17 22.79 -31.17 -5.78
C GLN A 17 21.50 -30.51 -5.31
N ILE A 18 21.58 -29.29 -4.78
CA ILE A 18 20.43 -28.48 -4.36
C ILE A 18 19.54 -28.19 -5.58
N ASP A 19 20.11 -27.70 -6.68
CA ASP A 19 19.36 -27.41 -7.92
C ASP A 19 18.68 -28.67 -8.49
N ARG A 20 19.33 -29.84 -8.45
CA ARG A 20 18.73 -31.10 -8.88
C ARG A 20 17.55 -31.53 -8.00
N LYS A 21 17.65 -31.31 -6.68
CA LYS A 21 16.64 -31.76 -5.72
C LYS A 21 15.45 -30.80 -5.62
N PHE A 22 15.68 -29.50 -5.75
CA PHE A 22 14.67 -28.47 -5.49
C PHE A 22 14.35 -27.58 -6.70
N GLY A 23 14.99 -27.83 -7.85
CA GLY A 23 14.81 -27.05 -9.07
C GLY A 23 15.90 -25.98 -9.26
N LYS A 24 16.16 -25.63 -10.53
CA LYS A 24 17.14 -24.60 -10.90
C LYS A 24 16.80 -23.26 -10.24
N GLY A 25 17.78 -22.63 -9.60
CA GLY A 25 17.62 -21.34 -8.93
C GLY A 25 17.06 -21.45 -7.51
N SER A 26 17.02 -22.65 -6.94
CA SER A 26 16.72 -22.86 -5.52
C SER A 26 17.82 -22.33 -4.60
N ILE A 27 19.05 -22.19 -5.11
CA ILE A 27 20.16 -21.49 -4.47
C ILE A 27 20.94 -20.69 -5.52
N MET A 28 21.29 -19.44 -5.21
CA MET A 28 22.09 -18.58 -6.10
C MET A 28 22.88 -17.57 -5.28
N LYS A 29 23.95 -17.01 -5.85
CA LYS A 29 24.66 -15.89 -5.23
C LYS A 29 23.83 -14.62 -5.37
N MET A 30 23.68 -13.88 -4.27
CA MET A 30 22.86 -12.65 -4.23
C MET A 30 23.30 -11.62 -5.28
N GLY A 31 24.61 -11.44 -5.47
CA GLY A 31 25.16 -10.50 -6.47
C GLY A 31 24.82 -10.86 -7.92
N GLU A 32 24.69 -12.15 -8.24
CA GLU A 32 24.27 -12.64 -9.57
C GLU A 32 22.76 -12.48 -9.79
N ALA A 33 21.98 -12.39 -8.71
CA ALA A 33 20.55 -12.17 -8.72
C ALA A 33 20.16 -10.68 -8.77
N SER A 34 21.13 -9.76 -8.77
CA SER A 34 20.88 -8.31 -8.59
C SER A 34 19.85 -7.73 -9.58
N SER A 35 19.81 -8.21 -10.83
CA SER A 35 18.79 -7.78 -11.81
C SER A 35 17.40 -8.38 -11.54
N ARG A 36 17.31 -9.58 -10.97
CA ARG A 36 16.05 -10.23 -10.55
C ARG A 36 15.51 -9.68 -9.23
N LEU A 37 16.31 -8.94 -8.49
CA LEU A 37 15.96 -8.43 -7.15
C LEU A 37 15.52 -6.97 -7.15
N ALA A 38 15.53 -6.29 -8.31
CA ALA A 38 14.90 -4.97 -8.42
C ALA A 38 13.41 -5.12 -8.09
N ILE A 39 13.01 -4.54 -6.95
CA ILE A 39 11.63 -4.63 -6.47
C ILE A 39 10.81 -3.67 -7.30
N GLU A 40 10.08 -4.21 -8.27
CA GLU A 40 9.08 -3.45 -9.02
C GLU A 40 7.96 -2.98 -8.09
N ALA A 41 7.43 -1.80 -8.36
CA ALA A 41 6.37 -1.16 -7.59
C ALA A 41 5.13 -0.91 -8.46
N ILE A 42 3.96 -0.84 -7.82
CA ILE A 42 2.71 -0.34 -8.40
C ILE A 42 2.44 1.03 -7.77
N PRO A 43 2.28 2.11 -8.55
CA PRO A 43 1.96 3.44 -8.02
C PRO A 43 0.71 3.43 -7.15
N THR A 44 0.67 4.30 -6.14
CA THR A 44 -0.45 4.36 -5.19
C THR A 44 -1.59 5.27 -5.62
N GLY A 45 -1.40 6.01 -6.71
CA GLY A 45 -2.26 7.13 -7.12
C GLY A 45 -1.96 8.43 -6.38
N SER A 46 -1.06 8.43 -5.39
CA SER A 46 -0.54 9.63 -4.72
C SER A 46 0.97 9.72 -4.90
N ILE A 47 1.44 10.75 -5.61
CA ILE A 47 2.87 10.99 -5.76
C ILE A 47 3.58 11.23 -4.42
N ALA A 48 2.91 11.88 -3.47
CA ALA A 48 3.46 12.06 -2.12
C ALA A 48 3.69 10.70 -1.44
N LEU A 49 2.74 9.77 -1.55
CA LEU A 49 2.87 8.44 -0.95
C LEU A 49 3.90 7.58 -1.69
N ASP A 50 3.97 7.66 -3.01
CA ASP A 50 4.97 6.96 -3.82
C ASP A 50 6.40 7.36 -3.43
N ILE A 51 6.62 8.66 -3.18
CA ILE A 51 7.87 9.20 -2.65
C ILE A 51 8.13 8.73 -1.22
N ALA A 52 7.11 8.76 -0.35
CA ALA A 52 7.23 8.30 1.03
C ALA A 52 7.54 6.80 1.12
N LEU A 53 7.07 5.99 0.16
CA LEU A 53 7.41 4.56 0.06
C LEU A 53 8.83 4.32 -0.42
N GLY A 54 9.46 5.30 -1.10
CA GLY A 54 10.86 5.29 -1.50
C GLY A 54 11.20 4.44 -2.73
N ILE A 55 10.29 3.57 -3.17
CA ILE A 55 10.44 2.78 -4.40
C ILE A 55 9.44 3.17 -5.49
N GLY A 56 8.64 4.24 -5.28
CA GLY A 56 7.67 4.73 -6.25
C GLY A 56 6.29 4.04 -6.20
N GLY A 57 5.98 3.31 -5.13
CA GLY A 57 4.69 2.64 -4.97
C GLY A 57 4.73 1.43 -4.04
N VAL A 58 3.69 0.60 -4.07
CA VAL A 58 3.62 -0.63 -3.28
C VAL A 58 4.42 -1.76 -3.95
N PRO A 59 5.21 -2.54 -3.19
CA PRO A 59 6.13 -3.52 -3.76
C PRO A 59 5.42 -4.77 -4.27
N ARG A 60 5.66 -5.13 -5.54
CA ARG A 60 5.18 -6.38 -6.15
C ARG A 60 5.67 -7.61 -5.41
N GLY A 61 4.84 -8.63 -5.35
CA GLY A 61 5.14 -9.91 -4.68
C GLY A 61 5.21 -9.80 -3.17
N ARG A 62 4.50 -8.85 -2.55
CA ARG A 62 4.51 -8.62 -1.10
C ARG A 62 3.11 -8.41 -0.54
N VAL A 63 3.02 -8.60 0.79
CA VAL A 63 1.85 -8.23 1.58
C VAL A 63 1.96 -6.76 2.02
N VAL A 64 0.89 -6.01 1.86
CA VAL A 64 0.71 -4.63 2.32
C VAL A 64 -0.49 -4.58 3.27
N GLU A 65 -0.38 -3.80 4.35
CA GLU A 65 -1.51 -3.52 5.23
C GLU A 65 -1.84 -2.03 5.18
N ILE A 66 -3.10 -1.67 4.93
CA ILE A 66 -3.64 -0.32 5.02
C ILE A 66 -4.62 -0.29 6.18
N PHE A 67 -4.33 0.49 7.22
CA PHE A 67 -5.16 0.54 8.41
C PHE A 67 -5.35 1.96 8.90
N GLY A 68 -6.39 2.17 9.72
CA GLY A 68 -6.73 3.48 10.23
C GLY A 68 -8.17 3.55 10.71
N PRO A 69 -8.60 4.73 11.21
CA PRO A 69 -9.97 4.96 11.68
C PRO A 69 -11.02 4.74 10.58
N GLU A 70 -12.29 4.73 10.97
CA GLU A 70 -13.41 4.78 10.02
C GLU A 70 -13.33 6.04 9.15
N SER A 71 -13.77 5.92 7.90
CA SER A 71 -13.81 7.03 6.93
C SER A 71 -12.47 7.76 6.72
N SER A 72 -11.33 7.10 6.96
CA SER A 72 -10.00 7.69 6.74
C SER A 72 -9.50 7.60 5.30
N GLY A 73 -10.20 6.88 4.41
CA GLY A 73 -9.80 6.71 3.00
C GLY A 73 -9.08 5.41 2.67
N LYS A 74 -9.14 4.39 3.56
CA LYS A 74 -8.48 3.08 3.36
C LYS A 74 -8.88 2.41 2.02
N THR A 75 -10.19 2.25 1.82
CA THR A 75 -10.76 1.63 0.61
C THR A 75 -10.48 2.48 -0.63
N THR A 76 -10.62 3.81 -0.53
CA THR A 76 -10.25 4.74 -1.60
C THR A 76 -8.78 4.56 -2.02
N LEU A 77 -7.84 4.51 -1.08
CA LEU A 77 -6.42 4.30 -1.41
C LEU A 77 -6.19 2.94 -2.10
N ALA A 78 -6.85 1.89 -1.64
CA ALA A 78 -6.76 0.58 -2.27
C ALA A 78 -7.35 0.57 -3.70
N GLN A 79 -8.46 1.29 -3.92
CA GLN A 79 -9.06 1.48 -5.25
C GLN A 79 -8.13 2.24 -6.19
N HIS A 80 -7.41 3.26 -5.72
CA HIS A 80 -6.40 3.94 -6.54
C HIS A 80 -5.23 3.02 -6.92
N ILE A 81 -4.76 2.16 -6.01
CA ILE A 81 -3.73 1.17 -6.34
C ILE A 81 -4.24 0.18 -7.41
N ILE A 82 -5.50 -0.25 -7.33
CA ILE A 82 -6.14 -1.07 -8.37
C ILE A 82 -6.17 -0.32 -9.70
N ALA A 83 -6.63 0.94 -9.71
CA ALA A 83 -6.72 1.76 -10.92
C ALA A 83 -5.34 1.93 -11.59
N GLU A 84 -4.29 2.19 -10.81
CA GLU A 84 -2.92 2.29 -11.32
C GLU A 84 -2.40 0.95 -11.86
N ALA A 85 -2.70 -0.17 -11.19
CA ALA A 85 -2.35 -1.49 -11.71
C ALA A 85 -3.04 -1.81 -13.04
N GLN A 86 -4.34 -1.48 -13.17
CA GLN A 86 -5.09 -1.67 -14.41
C GLN A 86 -4.56 -0.78 -15.54
N LYS A 87 -4.19 0.48 -15.26
CA LYS A 87 -3.53 1.36 -16.25
C LYS A 87 -2.21 0.79 -16.77
N MET A 88 -1.50 0.02 -15.95
CA MET A 88 -0.29 -0.70 -16.34
C MET A 88 -0.58 -2.01 -17.10
N GLY A 89 -1.86 -2.33 -17.38
CA GLY A 89 -2.30 -3.56 -18.04
C GLY A 89 -2.42 -4.76 -17.10
N GLY A 90 -2.42 -4.54 -15.78
CA GLY A 90 -2.52 -5.59 -14.78
C GLY A 90 -3.95 -6.03 -14.48
N VAL A 91 -4.10 -7.29 -14.04
CA VAL A 91 -5.40 -7.86 -13.64
C VAL A 91 -5.55 -7.75 -12.13
N CYS A 92 -6.71 -7.29 -11.67
CA CYS A 92 -6.96 -7.01 -10.25
C CYS A 92 -8.15 -7.80 -9.70
N ALA A 93 -8.11 -8.08 -8.40
CA ALA A 93 -9.23 -8.66 -7.67
C ALA A 93 -9.54 -7.91 -6.37
N PHE A 94 -10.81 -7.85 -6.00
CA PHE A 94 -11.31 -7.26 -4.78
C PHE A 94 -12.16 -8.29 -4.02
N ILE A 95 -11.72 -8.64 -2.82
CA ILE A 95 -12.43 -9.53 -1.90
C ILE A 95 -13.13 -8.65 -0.86
N ASP A 96 -14.42 -8.43 -1.08
CA ASP A 96 -15.30 -7.60 -0.27
C ASP A 96 -15.95 -8.44 0.83
N ALA A 97 -15.21 -8.64 1.93
CA ALA A 97 -15.72 -9.30 3.12
C ALA A 97 -16.64 -8.39 3.95
N GLU A 98 -16.56 -7.06 3.79
CA GLU A 98 -17.48 -6.11 4.44
C GLU A 98 -18.84 -6.00 3.73
N HIS A 99 -19.00 -6.56 2.53
CA HIS A 99 -20.20 -6.44 1.69
C HIS A 99 -20.61 -4.98 1.43
N ALA A 100 -19.62 -4.10 1.31
CA ALA A 100 -19.80 -2.65 1.23
C ALA A 100 -19.17 -2.02 -0.02
N PHE A 101 -18.72 -2.84 -0.99
CA PHE A 101 -18.10 -2.35 -2.20
C PHE A 101 -19.07 -1.54 -3.09
N ASP A 102 -18.73 -0.29 -3.36
CA ASP A 102 -19.46 0.59 -4.30
C ASP A 102 -18.73 0.64 -5.67
N PRO A 103 -19.26 -0.03 -6.72
CA PRO A 103 -18.67 0.00 -8.05
C PRO A 103 -18.74 1.38 -8.72
N VAL A 104 -19.74 2.20 -8.39
CA VAL A 104 -19.88 3.56 -8.96
C VAL A 104 -18.78 4.47 -8.44
N TYR A 105 -18.51 4.42 -7.13
CA TYR A 105 -17.41 5.18 -6.55
C TYR A 105 -16.04 4.65 -7.00
N ALA A 106 -15.86 3.33 -7.08
CA ALA A 106 -14.62 2.74 -7.60
C ALA A 106 -14.33 3.19 -9.05
N ALA A 107 -15.35 3.24 -9.91
CA ALA A 107 -15.21 3.75 -11.28
C ALA A 107 -14.74 5.22 -11.30
N ARG A 108 -15.26 6.05 -10.38
CA ARG A 108 -14.83 7.45 -10.24
C ARG A 108 -13.38 7.59 -9.79
N CYS A 109 -12.87 6.65 -8.98
CA CYS A 109 -11.45 6.57 -8.63
C CYS A 109 -10.57 6.08 -9.79
N GLY A 110 -11.15 5.74 -10.95
CA GLY A 110 -10.45 5.29 -12.14
C GLY A 110 -10.32 3.77 -12.29
N VAL A 111 -11.02 2.99 -11.46
CA VAL A 111 -11.05 1.53 -11.58
C VAL A 111 -11.88 1.14 -12.80
N ASN A 112 -11.33 0.29 -13.68
CA ASN A 112 -12.10 -0.37 -14.71
C ASN A 112 -12.94 -1.49 -14.08
N ILE A 113 -14.23 -1.24 -13.91
CA ILE A 113 -15.17 -2.15 -13.25
C ILE A 113 -15.41 -3.41 -14.09
N ASP A 114 -15.40 -3.30 -15.42
CA ASP A 114 -15.68 -4.42 -16.32
C ASP A 114 -14.60 -5.52 -16.22
N ASP A 115 -13.36 -5.12 -15.90
CA ASP A 115 -12.21 -6.02 -15.76
C ASP A 115 -11.82 -6.32 -14.30
N LEU A 116 -12.57 -5.80 -13.31
CA LEU A 116 -12.28 -6.06 -11.90
C LEU A 116 -12.96 -7.37 -11.44
N LEU A 117 -12.16 -8.33 -10.97
CA LEU A 117 -12.71 -9.53 -10.33
C LEU A 117 -13.20 -9.18 -8.92
N VAL A 118 -14.47 -9.39 -8.63
CA VAL A 118 -15.04 -9.13 -7.29
C VAL A 118 -15.54 -10.44 -6.67
N SER A 119 -15.26 -10.64 -5.39
CA SER A 119 -15.76 -11.76 -4.60
C SER A 119 -16.30 -11.26 -3.27
N GLN A 120 -17.50 -11.74 -2.92
CA GLN A 120 -18.14 -11.53 -1.62
C GLN A 120 -18.23 -12.89 -0.90
N PRO A 121 -17.22 -13.27 -0.12
CA PRO A 121 -17.16 -14.57 0.53
C PRO A 121 -18.09 -14.65 1.75
N ASP A 122 -18.59 -15.84 2.03
CA ASP A 122 -19.43 -16.17 3.19
C ASP A 122 -18.61 -16.33 4.49
N THR A 123 -17.31 -16.68 4.38
CA THR A 123 -16.45 -16.97 5.53
C THR A 123 -15.03 -16.44 5.34
N GLY A 124 -14.31 -16.22 6.44
CA GLY A 124 -12.90 -15.84 6.42
C GLY A 124 -12.00 -16.90 5.78
N GLU A 125 -12.28 -18.19 5.98
CA GLU A 125 -11.58 -19.29 5.31
C GLU A 125 -11.75 -19.21 3.79
N GLN A 126 -12.98 -19.09 3.31
CA GLN A 126 -13.29 -18.99 1.88
C GLN A 126 -12.62 -17.77 1.24
N ALA A 127 -12.66 -16.61 1.91
CA ALA A 127 -11.96 -15.40 1.45
C ALA A 127 -10.46 -15.63 1.22
N LEU A 128 -9.80 -16.29 2.19
CA LEU A 128 -8.36 -16.54 2.15
C LEU A 128 -8.00 -17.66 1.16
N GLU A 129 -8.87 -18.65 0.96
CA GLU A 129 -8.73 -19.68 -0.07
C GLU A 129 -8.86 -19.10 -1.48
N ILE A 130 -9.84 -18.21 -1.71
CA ILE A 130 -9.97 -17.48 -2.98
C ILE A 130 -8.71 -16.66 -3.25
N CYS A 131 -8.21 -15.92 -2.24
CA CYS A 131 -6.95 -15.21 -2.35
C CYS A 131 -5.79 -16.15 -2.71
N GLU A 132 -5.69 -17.33 -2.09
CA GLU A 132 -4.64 -18.30 -2.38
C GLU A 132 -4.71 -18.81 -3.82
N MET A 133 -5.90 -19.16 -4.30
CA MET A 133 -6.11 -19.63 -5.68
C MET A 133 -5.74 -18.55 -6.71
N LEU A 134 -6.17 -17.30 -6.48
CA LEU A 134 -5.86 -16.16 -7.32
C LEU A 134 -4.35 -15.90 -7.39
N VAL A 135 -3.66 -15.87 -6.24
CA VAL A 135 -2.19 -15.72 -6.19
C VAL A 135 -1.50 -16.85 -6.95
N ARG A 136 -1.92 -18.11 -6.75
CA ARG A 136 -1.29 -19.28 -7.38
C ARG A 136 -1.52 -19.37 -8.89
N SER A 137 -2.53 -18.67 -9.42
CA SER A 137 -2.77 -18.59 -10.86
C SER A 137 -1.64 -17.85 -11.61
N ASN A 138 -0.87 -17.01 -10.91
CA ASN A 138 0.10 -16.06 -11.49
C ASN A 138 -0.49 -15.08 -12.52
N ALA A 139 -1.82 -14.93 -12.55
CA ALA A 139 -2.52 -14.04 -13.46
C ALA A 139 -2.92 -12.71 -12.83
N ILE A 140 -2.76 -12.54 -11.51
CA ILE A 140 -3.24 -11.38 -10.76
C ILE A 140 -2.08 -10.49 -10.29
N ASP A 141 -2.19 -9.20 -10.56
CA ASP A 141 -1.24 -8.16 -10.17
C ASP A 141 -1.52 -7.60 -8.78
N VAL A 142 -2.80 -7.34 -8.46
CA VAL A 142 -3.25 -6.79 -7.17
C VAL A 142 -4.47 -7.55 -6.66
N ILE A 143 -4.44 -7.93 -5.38
CA ILE A 143 -5.61 -8.41 -4.63
C ILE A 143 -5.81 -7.51 -3.43
N VAL A 144 -7.01 -6.96 -3.28
CA VAL A 144 -7.44 -6.24 -2.08
C VAL A 144 -8.38 -7.12 -1.27
N ILE A 145 -8.20 -7.17 0.05
CA ILE A 145 -9.10 -7.82 1.00
C ILE A 145 -9.64 -6.75 1.94
N ASP A 146 -10.93 -6.43 1.80
CA ASP A 146 -11.65 -5.41 2.58
C ASP A 146 -12.75 -6.07 3.41
N SER A 147 -12.56 -6.33 4.71
CA SER A 147 -11.39 -6.06 5.54
C SER A 147 -11.02 -7.26 6.41
N VAL A 148 -9.85 -7.23 7.04
CA VAL A 148 -9.41 -8.25 8.01
C VAL A 148 -10.42 -8.43 9.13
N ALA A 149 -11.07 -7.35 9.56
CA ALA A 149 -12.05 -7.40 10.65
C ALA A 149 -13.28 -8.25 10.28
N ALA A 150 -13.63 -8.31 8.99
CA ALA A 150 -14.75 -9.07 8.45
C ALA A 150 -14.37 -10.51 8.03
N LEU A 151 -13.11 -10.93 8.20
CA LEU A 151 -12.70 -12.32 7.99
C LEU A 151 -13.13 -13.19 9.18
N VAL A 152 -14.44 -13.42 9.31
CA VAL A 152 -15.04 -14.19 10.40
C VAL A 152 -14.90 -15.70 10.11
N PRO A 153 -14.27 -16.48 11.00
CA PRO A 153 -14.17 -17.93 10.82
C PRO A 153 -15.54 -18.61 10.73
N ARG A 154 -15.66 -19.66 9.91
CA ARG A 154 -16.93 -20.39 9.75
C ARG A 154 -17.56 -20.84 11.08
N ALA A 155 -16.74 -21.34 12.01
CA ALA A 155 -17.25 -21.79 13.31
C ALA A 155 -17.86 -20.65 14.15
N GLU A 156 -17.39 -19.42 13.97
CA GLU A 156 -17.97 -18.24 14.64
C GLU A 156 -19.29 -17.82 13.98
N ILE A 157 -19.42 -17.99 12.66
CA ILE A 157 -20.66 -17.74 11.91
C ILE A 157 -21.75 -18.78 12.25
N GLU A 158 -21.36 -20.04 12.40
CA GLU A 158 -22.27 -21.15 12.73
C GLU A 158 -22.63 -21.20 14.23
N GLY A 159 -21.86 -20.52 15.08
CA GLY A 159 -22.09 -20.44 16.52
C GLY A 159 -23.22 -19.51 16.93
N GLU A 160 -23.55 -19.51 18.22
CA GLU A 160 -24.53 -18.58 18.78
C GLU A 160 -23.89 -17.25 19.18
N MET A 161 -24.68 -16.17 19.17
CA MET A 161 -24.23 -14.87 19.65
C MET A 161 -23.82 -14.97 21.13
N GLY A 162 -22.55 -14.73 21.42
CA GLY A 162 -21.99 -14.82 22.77
C GLY A 162 -21.07 -16.02 23.00
N ASP A 163 -20.96 -16.94 22.03
CA ASP A 163 -20.01 -18.03 22.10
C ASP A 163 -18.56 -17.52 22.19
N SER A 164 -17.82 -18.03 23.17
CA SER A 164 -16.43 -17.62 23.40
C SER A 164 -15.47 -18.46 22.56
N MET A 165 -15.00 -17.89 21.45
CA MET A 165 -14.01 -18.52 20.54
C MET A 165 -12.68 -17.73 20.51
N PRO A 166 -11.90 -17.73 21.60
CA PRO A 166 -10.76 -16.83 21.74
C PRO A 166 -9.65 -17.10 20.71
N GLY A 167 -9.27 -16.05 19.97
CA GLY A 167 -8.12 -16.05 19.07
C GLY A 167 -8.30 -16.85 17.78
N MET A 168 -9.53 -17.24 17.42
CA MET A 168 -9.79 -18.03 16.22
C MET A 168 -9.37 -17.29 14.93
N GLN A 169 -9.78 -16.04 14.77
CA GLN A 169 -9.37 -15.20 13.65
C GLN A 169 -7.83 -15.02 13.57
N ALA A 170 -7.15 -14.87 14.72
CA ALA A 170 -5.69 -14.72 14.77
C ALA A 170 -4.96 -15.99 14.30
N ARG A 171 -5.49 -17.17 14.63
CA ARG A 171 -4.97 -18.46 14.16
C ARG A 171 -5.21 -18.65 12.66
N LEU A 172 -6.40 -18.30 12.16
CA LEU A 172 -6.74 -18.31 10.75
C LEU A 172 -5.77 -17.44 9.93
N MET A 173 -5.58 -16.19 10.34
CA MET A 173 -4.64 -15.26 9.68
C MET A 173 -3.20 -15.77 9.68
N SER A 174 -2.76 -16.34 10.80
CA SER A 174 -1.42 -16.92 10.96
C SER A 174 -1.19 -18.13 10.04
N GLN A 175 -2.22 -18.97 9.85
CA GLN A 175 -2.16 -20.09 8.92
C GLN A 175 -2.15 -19.62 7.47
N ALA A 176 -3.06 -18.71 7.12
CA ALA A 176 -3.19 -18.20 5.76
C ALA A 176 -1.93 -17.46 5.29
N LEU A 177 -1.41 -16.51 6.08
CA LEU A 177 -0.20 -15.75 5.72
C LEU A 177 1.03 -16.66 5.55
N ARG A 178 1.12 -17.73 6.35
CA ARG A 178 2.18 -18.73 6.20
C ARG A 178 2.11 -19.45 4.86
N LYS A 179 0.91 -19.81 4.39
CA LYS A 179 0.70 -20.43 3.07
C LYS A 179 0.90 -19.44 1.93
N LEU A 180 0.35 -18.23 2.07
CA LEU A 180 0.32 -17.21 1.03
C LEU A 180 1.69 -16.59 0.77
N SER A 181 2.51 -16.33 1.80
CA SER A 181 3.77 -15.57 1.67
C SER A 181 4.69 -16.06 0.55
N GLY A 182 4.91 -17.38 0.47
CA GLY A 182 5.73 -17.99 -0.58
C GLY A 182 5.09 -17.95 -1.97
N ALA A 183 3.76 -18.04 -2.06
CA ALA A 183 3.04 -17.95 -3.32
C ALA A 183 3.03 -16.51 -3.86
N ILE A 184 2.73 -15.53 -2.99
CA ILE A 184 2.74 -14.09 -3.28
C ILE A 184 4.09 -13.66 -3.84
N SER A 185 5.20 -14.09 -3.21
CA SER A 185 6.54 -13.75 -3.70
C SER A 185 6.85 -14.31 -5.09
N LYS A 186 6.28 -15.47 -5.45
CA LYS A 186 6.53 -16.11 -6.76
C LYS A 186 5.66 -15.52 -7.86
N SER A 187 4.40 -15.21 -7.56
CA SER A 187 3.44 -14.67 -8.52
C SER A 187 3.65 -13.19 -8.83
N ARG A 188 4.43 -12.48 -8.00
CA ARG A 188 4.62 -11.02 -8.06
C ARG A 188 3.34 -10.22 -7.79
N THR A 189 2.29 -10.86 -7.27
CA THR A 189 1.04 -10.23 -6.84
C THR A 189 1.27 -9.33 -5.62
N VAL A 190 0.68 -8.15 -5.59
CA VAL A 190 0.54 -7.34 -4.37
C VAL A 190 -0.74 -7.78 -3.66
N VAL A 191 -0.64 -8.20 -2.40
CA VAL A 191 -1.82 -8.51 -1.59
C VAL A 191 -1.99 -7.46 -0.52
N ILE A 192 -3.07 -6.70 -0.60
CA ILE A 192 -3.41 -5.57 0.26
C ILE A 192 -4.50 -6.02 1.23
N PHE A 193 -4.20 -5.98 2.53
CA PHE A 193 -5.19 -6.15 3.59
C PHE A 193 -5.62 -4.78 4.10
N ILE A 194 -6.91 -4.49 4.00
CA ILE A 194 -7.51 -3.35 4.72
C ILE A 194 -7.82 -3.80 6.14
N ASN A 195 -7.48 -2.96 7.12
CA ASN A 195 -7.68 -3.28 8.52
C ASN A 195 -8.25 -2.10 9.30
N GLN A 196 -8.98 -2.42 10.37
CA GLN A 196 -9.58 -1.46 11.26
C GLN A 196 -8.76 -1.34 12.54
N LEU A 197 -8.84 -0.17 13.19
CA LEU A 197 -8.30 0.04 14.52
C LEU A 197 -9.26 -0.52 15.60
N ARG A 198 -8.68 -1.00 16.69
CA ARG A 198 -9.31 -1.41 17.94
C ARG A 198 -8.48 -0.88 19.11
N MET A 199 -9.07 -0.84 20.30
CA MET A 199 -8.36 -0.46 21.52
C MET A 199 -8.02 -1.69 22.35
N LYS A 200 -6.78 -1.80 22.83
CA LYS A 200 -6.38 -2.76 23.86
C LYS A 200 -6.82 -2.24 25.23
N ILE A 201 -7.60 -3.03 25.94
CA ILE A 201 -7.99 -2.73 27.31
C ILE A 201 -6.78 -2.96 28.24
N GLY A 202 -6.54 -2.04 29.17
CA GLY A 202 -5.52 -2.19 30.21
C GLY A 202 -4.11 -1.69 29.87
N VAL A 203 -3.92 -1.02 28.72
CA VAL A 203 -2.65 -0.36 28.38
C VAL A 203 -2.56 0.96 29.14
N MET A 204 -1.58 1.07 30.06
CA MET A 204 -1.32 2.29 30.84
C MET A 204 -0.21 3.17 30.27
N PHE A 205 0.67 2.61 29.45
CA PHE A 205 1.79 3.29 28.78
C PHE A 205 1.88 2.84 27.33
N GLY A 206 2.27 3.75 26.43
CA GLY A 206 2.31 3.53 24.98
C GLY A 206 0.94 3.65 24.31
N SER A 207 0.89 3.39 23.00
CA SER A 207 -0.36 3.48 22.24
C SER A 207 -1.34 2.35 22.59
N PRO A 208 -2.61 2.65 22.95
CA PRO A 208 -3.63 1.63 23.18
C PRO A 208 -4.16 1.03 21.87
N GLU A 209 -3.82 1.62 20.71
CA GLU A 209 -4.35 1.20 19.43
C GLU A 209 -3.74 -0.13 18.95
N THR A 210 -4.58 -0.98 18.37
CA THR A 210 -4.18 -2.22 17.73
C THR A 210 -5.01 -2.48 16.48
N THR A 211 -4.54 -3.36 15.60
CA THR A 211 -5.28 -3.84 14.45
C THR A 211 -5.91 -5.21 14.71
N THR A 212 -6.94 -5.58 13.94
CA THR A 212 -7.63 -6.87 14.03
C THR A 212 -6.81 -8.01 13.39
N GLY A 213 -7.17 -9.27 13.65
CA GLY A 213 -6.52 -10.44 13.03
C GLY A 213 -5.23 -10.94 13.67
N GLY A 214 -4.87 -10.47 14.87
CA GLY A 214 -3.67 -10.91 15.61
C GLY A 214 -2.36 -10.27 15.12
N GLN A 215 -1.22 -10.89 15.44
CA GLN A 215 0.10 -10.29 15.14
C GLN A 215 0.70 -10.69 13.79
N ALA A 216 0.24 -11.79 13.17
CA ALA A 216 0.89 -12.35 11.99
C ALA A 216 0.98 -11.34 10.84
N LEU A 217 -0.11 -10.63 10.53
CA LEU A 217 -0.12 -9.63 9.46
C LEU A 217 0.95 -8.56 9.66
N LYS A 218 1.17 -8.11 10.91
CA LYS A 218 2.21 -7.14 11.22
C LYS A 218 3.61 -7.62 10.85
N PHE A 219 3.90 -8.93 11.00
CA PHE A 219 5.20 -9.51 10.66
C PHE A 219 5.36 -9.78 9.16
N TYR A 220 4.33 -10.33 8.53
CA TYR A 220 4.32 -10.70 7.11
C TYR A 220 4.22 -9.49 6.18
N ALA A 221 3.53 -8.42 6.58
CA ALA A 221 3.46 -7.18 5.82
C ALA A 221 4.87 -6.61 5.58
N SER A 222 5.18 -6.32 4.32
CA SER A 222 6.40 -5.60 3.93
C SER A 222 6.24 -4.10 4.07
N VAL A 223 5.01 -3.61 3.85
CA VAL A 223 4.63 -2.21 4.02
C VAL A 223 3.38 -2.16 4.90
N ARG A 224 3.36 -1.25 5.87
CA ARG A 224 2.17 -0.95 6.69
C ARG A 224 1.91 0.55 6.65
N LEU A 225 0.68 0.93 6.30
CA LEU A 225 0.25 2.30 6.09
C LEU A 225 -0.83 2.67 7.12
N ASP A 226 -0.53 3.61 8.01
CA ASP A 226 -1.51 4.22 8.92
C ASP A 226 -2.10 5.47 8.25
N ILE A 227 -3.34 5.37 7.79
CA ILE A 227 -4.05 6.47 7.12
C ILE A 227 -5.08 7.11 8.05
N ARG A 228 -4.98 8.44 8.21
CA ARG A 228 -5.87 9.24 9.08
C ARG A 228 -6.35 10.49 8.37
N ARG A 229 -7.61 10.86 8.63
CA ARG A 229 -8.15 12.17 8.27
C ARG A 229 -7.52 13.25 9.15
N VAL A 230 -6.99 14.30 8.53
CA VAL A 230 -6.41 15.47 9.20
C VAL A 230 -7.47 16.56 9.35
N GLU A 231 -8.13 16.90 8.25
CA GLU A 231 -9.16 17.94 8.22
C GLU A 231 -10.20 17.67 7.13
N THR A 232 -11.36 18.33 7.24
CA THR A 232 -12.41 18.32 6.23
C THR A 232 -12.21 19.50 5.28
N LEU A 233 -12.13 19.21 3.98
CA LEU A 233 -12.03 20.22 2.94
C LEU A 233 -13.42 20.80 2.66
N LYS A 234 -13.52 22.13 2.59
CA LYS A 234 -14.78 22.84 2.37
C LYS A 234 -14.69 23.81 1.20
N GLN A 235 -15.77 23.91 0.43
CA GLN A 235 -16.01 24.98 -0.52
C GLN A 235 -17.24 25.77 -0.06
N GLY A 236 -17.02 26.97 0.49
CA GLY A 236 -18.07 27.69 1.21
C GLY A 236 -18.52 26.90 2.46
N GLN A 237 -19.79 26.49 2.48
CA GLN A 237 -20.36 25.69 3.58
C GLN A 237 -20.38 24.18 3.29
N GLU A 238 -20.13 23.77 2.05
CA GLU A 238 -20.20 22.38 1.61
C GLU A 238 -18.88 21.65 1.92
N ALA A 239 -18.97 20.46 2.51
CA ALA A 239 -17.82 19.57 2.70
C ALA A 239 -17.57 18.79 1.41
N ILE A 240 -16.46 19.09 0.74
CA ILE A 240 -16.13 18.53 -0.59
C ILE A 240 -15.15 17.34 -0.53
N GLY A 241 -14.57 17.09 0.65
CA GLY A 241 -13.59 16.03 0.82
C GLY A 241 -12.86 16.10 2.14
N SER A 242 -11.70 15.45 2.21
CA SER A 242 -10.84 15.43 3.39
C SER A 242 -9.37 15.45 3.01
N ARG A 243 -8.58 16.20 3.75
CA ARG A 243 -7.13 16.02 3.73
C ARG A 243 -6.75 14.85 4.61
N VAL A 244 -5.96 13.94 4.09
CA VAL A 244 -5.51 12.74 4.79
C VAL A 244 -4.00 12.73 4.92
N ARG A 245 -3.52 12.10 6.00
CA ARG A 245 -2.12 11.81 6.24
C ARG A 245 -1.93 10.30 6.30
N VAL A 246 -0.96 9.80 5.54
CA VAL A 246 -0.54 8.41 5.56
C VAL A 246 0.86 8.32 6.15
N LYS A 247 1.03 7.61 7.27
CA LYS A 247 2.34 7.29 7.85
C LYS A 247 2.78 5.89 7.39
N VAL A 248 3.99 5.78 6.87
CA VAL A 248 4.63 4.51 6.52
C VAL A 248 5.27 3.92 7.78
N ILE A 249 4.45 3.31 8.64
CA ILE A 249 4.89 2.79 9.95
C ILE A 249 5.75 1.53 9.85
N LYS A 250 5.76 0.87 8.67
CA LYS A 250 6.68 -0.22 8.35
C LYS A 250 7.03 -0.18 6.87
N ASN A 251 8.31 -0.33 6.56
CA ASN A 251 8.80 -0.43 5.20
C ASN A 251 10.02 -1.37 5.15
N LYS A 252 9.91 -2.48 4.42
CA LYS A 252 10.99 -3.46 4.20
C LYS A 252 11.74 -3.26 2.87
N VAL A 253 11.39 -2.24 2.09
CA VAL A 253 11.92 -2.01 0.73
C VAL A 253 12.58 -0.64 0.56
N ALA A 254 12.34 0.28 1.49
CA ALA A 254 13.04 1.55 1.66
C ALA A 254 13.01 1.97 3.14
N PRO A 255 13.68 3.06 3.55
CA PRO A 255 13.61 3.55 4.92
C PRO A 255 12.15 3.79 5.38
N PRO A 256 11.76 3.32 6.58
CA PRO A 256 10.43 3.55 7.15
C PRO A 256 10.26 4.98 7.71
N PHE A 257 9.10 5.24 8.32
CA PHE A 257 8.77 6.46 9.08
C PHE A 257 8.68 7.74 8.26
N ARG A 258 8.50 7.63 6.94
CA ARG A 258 8.04 8.75 6.12
C ARG A 258 6.53 8.90 6.23
N GLN A 259 6.03 10.08 5.89
CA GLN A 259 4.60 10.34 5.78
C GLN A 259 4.28 11.08 4.49
N ALA A 260 3.05 10.96 4.04
CA ALA A 260 2.51 11.64 2.89
C ALA A 260 1.19 12.30 3.25
N GLU A 261 0.91 13.45 2.65
CA GLU A 261 -0.39 14.11 2.74
C GLU A 261 -0.96 14.35 1.35
N PHE A 262 -2.27 14.17 1.23
CA PHE A 262 -3.01 14.42 0.00
C PHE A 262 -4.50 14.62 0.31
N ASP A 263 -5.21 15.16 -0.68
CA ASP A 263 -6.64 15.41 -0.58
C ASP A 263 -7.41 14.23 -1.19
N ILE A 264 -8.45 13.75 -0.49
CA ILE A 264 -9.46 12.84 -1.02
C ILE A 264 -10.75 13.64 -1.23
N LEU A 265 -11.19 13.75 -2.47
CA LEU A 265 -12.42 14.42 -2.87
C LEU A 265 -13.58 13.43 -2.89
N ALA A 266 -14.74 13.86 -2.39
CA ALA A 266 -15.88 12.97 -2.15
C ALA A 266 -16.41 12.24 -3.41
N ASN A 267 -16.24 12.82 -4.60
CA ASN A 267 -16.73 12.26 -5.86
C ASN A 267 -15.63 11.91 -6.87
N GLU A 268 -14.35 12.02 -6.50
CA GLU A 268 -13.22 11.80 -7.43
C GLU A 268 -12.13 10.89 -6.86
N GLY A 269 -12.08 10.69 -5.54
CA GLY A 269 -10.98 9.98 -4.89
C GLY A 269 -9.79 10.89 -4.60
N ILE A 270 -8.58 10.34 -4.63
CA ILE A 270 -7.32 11.07 -4.41
C ILE A 270 -7.15 12.12 -5.52
N SER A 271 -7.00 13.39 -5.13
CA SER A 271 -6.73 14.48 -6.07
C SER A 271 -5.27 14.44 -6.53
N ARG A 272 -5.05 13.88 -7.72
CA ARG A 272 -3.73 13.82 -8.36
C ARG A 272 -3.13 15.21 -8.53
N GLU A 273 -3.89 16.13 -9.09
CA GLU A 273 -3.46 17.50 -9.39
C GLU A 273 -3.18 18.27 -8.10
N GLY A 274 -4.05 18.13 -7.08
CA GLY A 274 -3.83 18.74 -5.78
C GLY A 274 -2.54 18.25 -5.12
N ASN A 275 -2.24 16.96 -5.26
CA ASN A 275 -1.03 16.35 -4.73
C ASN A 275 0.24 16.79 -5.49
N ILE A 276 0.16 16.92 -6.82
CA ILE A 276 1.23 17.47 -7.67
C ILE A 276 1.51 18.94 -7.31
N ILE A 277 0.48 19.74 -7.05
CA ILE A 277 0.65 21.14 -6.63
C ILE A 277 1.39 21.23 -5.30
N ASP A 278 1.00 20.40 -4.32
CA ASP A 278 1.62 20.40 -2.99
C ASP A 278 3.10 20.03 -3.07
N ILE A 279 3.40 18.87 -3.65
CA ILE A 279 4.78 18.37 -3.75
C ILE A 279 5.63 19.23 -4.70
N GLY A 280 5.06 19.69 -5.81
CA GLY A 280 5.73 20.60 -6.73
C GLY A 280 6.10 21.94 -6.06
N THR A 281 5.25 22.44 -5.15
CA THR A 281 5.55 23.65 -4.38
C THR A 281 6.63 23.40 -3.33
N GLU A 282 6.55 22.28 -2.62
CA GLU A 282 7.54 21.87 -1.61
C GLU A 282 8.94 21.72 -2.21
N LEU A 283 9.04 21.14 -3.41
CA LEU A 283 10.30 20.95 -4.13
C LEU A 283 10.79 22.20 -4.88
N GLY A 284 10.01 23.28 -4.91
CA GLY A 284 10.33 24.51 -5.62
C GLY A 284 10.17 24.44 -7.15
N ILE A 285 9.60 23.35 -7.68
CA ILE A 285 9.26 23.19 -9.11
C ILE A 285 8.14 24.16 -9.48
N ILE A 286 7.11 24.21 -8.64
CA ILE A 286 6.03 25.20 -8.73
C ILE A 286 6.35 26.32 -7.76
N ARG A 287 6.57 27.53 -8.27
CA ARG A 287 6.80 28.71 -7.43
C ARG A 287 5.46 29.32 -7.01
N LYS A 288 5.33 29.64 -5.74
CA LYS A 288 4.17 30.35 -5.19
C LYS A 288 4.56 31.78 -4.80
N SER A 289 3.88 32.79 -5.38
CA SER A 289 4.04 34.20 -5.02
C SER A 289 2.67 34.79 -4.62
N GLY A 290 2.45 34.94 -3.32
CA GLY A 290 1.14 35.29 -2.77
C GLY A 290 0.10 34.21 -3.08
N ALA A 291 -0.94 34.59 -3.83
CA ALA A 291 -1.98 33.67 -4.31
C ALA A 291 -1.68 33.06 -5.69
N TRP A 292 -0.61 33.48 -6.37
CA TRP A 292 -0.28 33.04 -7.72
C TRP A 292 0.70 31.88 -7.73
N PHE A 293 0.49 30.92 -8.65
CA PHE A 293 1.35 29.76 -8.88
C PHE A 293 1.98 29.84 -10.27
N TYR A 294 3.25 29.45 -10.37
CA TYR A 294 4.06 29.54 -11.58
C TYR A 294 4.87 28.26 -11.80
N LEU A 295 5.05 27.88 -13.07
CA LEU A 295 6.01 26.86 -13.50
C LEU A 295 7.08 27.56 -14.35
N GLY A 296 8.31 27.68 -13.85
CA GLY A 296 9.29 28.55 -14.47
C GLY A 296 8.79 30.00 -14.51
N GLU A 297 8.67 30.58 -15.70
CA GLU A 297 8.08 31.91 -15.94
C GLU A 297 6.58 31.86 -16.27
N ASP A 298 6.05 30.67 -16.58
CA ASP A 298 4.65 30.50 -16.97
C ASP A 298 3.73 30.57 -15.75
N ARG A 299 2.64 31.31 -15.88
CA ARG A 299 1.64 31.48 -14.83
C ARG A 299 0.59 30.37 -14.93
N LEU A 300 0.52 29.50 -13.92
CA LEU A 300 -0.46 28.42 -13.84
C LEU A 300 -1.86 28.93 -13.44
N GLY A 301 -1.92 29.89 -12.51
CA GLY A 301 -3.19 30.43 -12.05
C GLY A 301 -3.13 31.08 -10.67
N GLN A 302 -4.28 31.61 -10.23
CA GLN A 302 -4.46 32.23 -8.92
C GLN A 302 -5.33 31.35 -8.03
N GLY A 303 -4.81 30.96 -6.87
CA GLY A 303 -5.49 30.09 -5.90
C GLY A 303 -5.32 28.60 -6.24
N ARG A 304 -5.15 27.77 -5.20
CA ARG A 304 -4.90 26.33 -5.32
C ARG A 304 -5.97 25.62 -6.16
N GLU A 305 -7.23 25.95 -5.92
CA GLU A 305 -8.37 25.30 -6.59
C GLU A 305 -8.41 25.58 -8.10
N ASN A 306 -8.20 26.84 -8.50
CA ASN A 306 -8.15 27.18 -9.93
C ASN A 306 -6.95 26.54 -10.63
N VAL A 307 -5.81 26.44 -9.95
CA VAL A 307 -4.61 25.77 -10.49
C VAL A 307 -4.84 24.27 -10.62
N ARG A 308 -5.54 23.64 -9.65
CA ARG A 308 -5.94 22.24 -9.72
C ARG A 308 -6.81 21.97 -10.94
N GLU A 309 -7.85 22.79 -11.14
CA GLU A 309 -8.73 22.68 -12.29
C GLU A 309 -8.00 22.94 -13.62
N PHE A 310 -7.07 23.90 -13.63
CA PHE A 310 -6.21 24.13 -14.79
C PHE A 310 -5.36 22.90 -15.13
N LEU A 311 -4.70 22.28 -14.15
CA LEU A 311 -3.90 21.07 -14.36
C LEU A 311 -4.75 19.88 -14.79
N LYS A 312 -5.96 19.74 -14.24
CA LYS A 312 -6.92 18.69 -14.63
C LYS A 312 -7.30 18.78 -16.11
N ASN A 313 -7.47 20.01 -16.60
CA ASN A 313 -7.77 20.29 -18.01
C ASN A 313 -6.53 20.28 -18.92
N ASN A 314 -5.31 20.14 -18.37
CA ASN A 314 -4.04 20.13 -19.11
C ASN A 314 -3.18 18.90 -18.74
N PRO A 315 -3.62 17.66 -19.04
CA PRO A 315 -2.96 16.44 -18.56
C PRO A 315 -1.50 16.32 -19.02
N ALA A 316 -1.16 16.74 -20.23
CA ALA A 316 0.23 16.70 -20.72
C ALA A 316 1.19 17.56 -19.89
N LEU A 317 0.72 18.71 -19.41
CA LEU A 317 1.48 19.58 -18.51
C LEU A 317 1.58 18.95 -17.11
N THR A 318 0.49 18.40 -16.62
CA THR A 318 0.44 17.69 -15.34
C THR A 318 1.43 16.52 -15.30
N ASP A 319 1.50 15.73 -16.39
CA ASP A 319 2.46 14.65 -16.54
C ASP A 319 3.92 15.15 -16.56
N GLU A 320 4.17 16.30 -17.18
CA GLU A 320 5.51 16.91 -17.18
C GLU A 320 5.94 17.35 -15.78
N ILE A 321 5.06 18.04 -15.03
CA ILE A 321 5.34 18.43 -13.65
C ILE A 321 5.58 17.18 -12.80
N GLU A 322 4.77 16.13 -12.97
CA GLU A 322 4.94 14.87 -12.25
C GLU A 322 6.30 14.21 -12.56
N ARG A 323 6.74 14.21 -13.83
CA ARG A 323 8.08 13.73 -14.22
C ARG A 323 9.19 14.51 -13.53
N LEU A 324 9.10 15.84 -13.49
CA LEU A 324 10.07 16.70 -12.80
C LEU A 324 10.14 16.38 -11.30
N ILE A 325 8.97 16.21 -10.65
CA ILE A 325 8.89 15.82 -9.24
C ILE A 325 9.59 14.48 -9.01
N LYS A 326 9.28 13.46 -9.83
CA LYS A 326 9.89 12.12 -9.69
C LYS A 326 11.41 12.16 -9.89
N ALA A 327 11.90 12.93 -10.86
CA ALA A 327 13.33 13.09 -11.12
C ALA A 327 14.06 13.76 -9.93
N GLN A 328 13.46 14.78 -9.31
CA GLN A 328 14.05 15.47 -8.16
C GLN A 328 13.95 14.64 -6.87
N ALA A 329 12.86 13.92 -6.66
CA ALA A 329 12.69 13.06 -5.47
C ALA A 329 13.72 11.92 -5.40
N LEU A 330 14.17 11.40 -6.55
CA LEU A 330 15.22 10.39 -6.63
C LEU A 330 16.60 10.94 -6.26
N THR A 331 16.85 12.23 -6.49
CA THR A 331 18.15 12.86 -6.21
C THR A 331 18.26 13.42 -4.80
N ASN A 332 17.14 13.72 -4.13
CA ASN A 332 17.16 14.36 -2.81
C ASN A 332 16.16 13.72 -1.80
N PRO A 333 16.41 12.48 -1.35
CA PRO A 333 15.49 11.72 -0.50
C PRO A 333 15.26 12.33 0.91
N THR A 334 16.03 13.35 1.30
CA THR A 334 15.99 14.00 2.63
C THR A 334 15.04 15.19 2.72
N VAL A 335 14.61 15.80 1.61
CA VAL A 335 13.82 17.05 1.66
C VAL A 335 12.33 16.80 2.00
N ILE A 336 11.83 15.58 1.76
CA ILE A 336 10.38 15.28 1.71
C ILE A 336 9.89 14.56 2.98
N ALA A 337 10.74 14.45 4.02
CA ALA A 337 10.38 13.80 5.27
C ALA A 337 10.25 14.83 6.40
N PRO A 338 9.05 15.27 6.78
CA PRO A 338 8.87 15.80 8.12
C PRO A 338 9.25 14.70 9.12
N SER A 339 10.16 15.00 10.03
CA SER A 339 10.60 14.09 11.08
C SER A 339 9.40 13.64 11.91
N VAL A 340 9.26 12.34 12.11
CA VAL A 340 8.30 11.79 13.08
C VAL A 340 8.83 12.13 14.46
N ASP A 341 8.01 12.80 15.26
CA ASP A 341 8.23 12.84 16.70
C ASP A 341 7.96 11.41 17.21
N VAL A 342 9.05 10.66 17.40
CA VAL A 342 9.00 9.29 17.92
C VAL A 342 8.73 9.40 19.41
N GLY A 343 7.45 9.48 19.77
CA GLY A 343 7.03 9.23 21.15
C GLY A 343 7.19 7.74 21.45
N ASP A 344 8.20 7.39 22.26
CA ASP A 344 8.38 6.17 23.08
C ASP A 344 7.66 4.87 22.67
N ASP A 345 7.70 4.48 21.38
CA ASP A 345 7.11 3.22 20.89
C ASP A 345 8.17 2.23 20.32
N ASP A 346 9.44 2.37 20.71
CA ASP A 346 10.50 1.40 20.42
C ASP A 346 10.61 0.35 21.55
N ALA A 347 9.81 -0.70 21.44
CA ALA A 347 9.98 -1.93 22.23
C ALA A 347 9.62 -3.18 21.40
N ILE A 348 10.08 -3.31 20.16
CA ILE A 348 10.00 -4.60 19.43
C ILE A 348 11.21 -4.79 18.49
N PHE A 349 12.39 -4.92 19.08
CA PHE A 349 13.52 -5.68 18.52
C PHE A 349 14.28 -6.35 19.66
N GLU A 350 13.74 -7.47 20.16
CA GLU A 350 14.52 -8.49 20.88
C GLU A 350 14.31 -9.83 20.15
N GLU A 351 15.43 -10.33 19.61
CA GLU A 351 15.73 -11.60 18.90
C GLU A 351 14.97 -12.00 17.63
#